data_AF-A0A0B7BYT8-F1
#
_entry.id   AF-A0A0B7BYT8-F1
#
_cell.length_a   1.000
_cell.length_b   1.000
_cell.length_c   1.000
_cell.angle_alpha   90.00
_cell.angle_beta   90.00
_cell.angle_gamma   90.00
#
_symmetry.space_group_name_H-M   'P 1'
#
loop_
_entity.id
_entity.type
_entity.pdbx_description
1 polymer ?
#
loop_
_entity_poly.entity_id
_entity_poly.type
_entity_poly.pdbx_seq_one_letter_code
_entity_poly.pdbx_strand_id
1 'polypeptide(L)' 'LYRKIGQLKKAELDLDRAIKMEPELLDAYWHRHLLYILQDRKKAAIDDLNFILKKNKHHSGAYRSMA' A
#
# COMPACT_ATOMS: atom_id res chain seq x y z
N LEU A 1 13.15 5.99 -17.34
CA LEU A 1 13.32 5.04 -16.21
C LEU A 1 13.55 5.75 -14.87
N TYR A 2 14.62 6.55 -14.71
CA TYR A 2 14.96 7.24 -13.45
C TYR A 2 13.87 8.17 -12.88
N ARG A 3 13.19 8.96 -13.73
CA ARG A 3 12.09 9.84 -13.30
C ARG A 3 10.94 9.06 -12.66
N LYS A 4 10.58 7.91 -13.22
CA LYS A 4 9.54 7.02 -12.68
C LYS A 4 9.98 6.45 -11.33
N ILE A 5 11.20 5.94 -11.22
CA ILE A 5 11.76 5.44 -9.95
C ILE A 5 11.77 6.53 -8.86
N GLY A 6 12.19 7.76 -9.20
CA GLY A 6 12.20 8.88 -8.27
C GLY A 6 10.80 9.26 -7.78
N GLN A 7 9.79 9.18 -8.65
CA GLN A 7 8.40 9.41 -8.28
C GLN A 7 7.85 8.30 -7.38
N LEU A 8 8.18 7.04 -7.66
CA LEU A 8 7.77 5.92 -6.81
C LEU A 8 8.33 6.05 -5.39
N LYS A 9 9.62 6.42 -5.24
CA LYS A 9 10.22 6.65 -3.91
C LYS A 9 9.56 7.82 -3.15
N LYS A 10 9.23 8.91 -3.84
CA LYS A 10 8.52 10.04 -3.21
C LYS A 10 7.12 9.64 -2.76
N ALA A 11 6.38 8.92 -3.60
CA ALA A 11 5.05 8.40 -3.26
C ALA A 11 5.10 7.48 -2.04
N GLU A 12 6.12 6.62 -1.94
CA GLU A 12 6.33 5.75 -0.77
C GLU A 12 6.49 6.57 0.51
N LEU A 13 7.35 7.61 0.48
CA LEU A 13 7.59 8.49 1.62
C LEU A 13 6.34 9.27 2.04
N ASP A 14 5.54 9.73 1.08
CA ASP A 14 4.30 10.45 1.38
C ASP A 14 3.26 9.52 2.02
N LEU A 15 3.17 8.27 1.56
CA LEU A 15 2.30 7.25 2.15
C LEU A 15 2.76 6.84 3.56
N ASP A 16 4.07 6.69 3.78
CA ASP A 16 4.63 6.39 5.09
C ASP A 16 4.36 7.51 6.10
N ARG A 17 4.42 8.77 5.67
CA ARG A 17 4.02 9.92 6.50
C ARG A 17 2.53 9.90 6.81
N ALA A 18 1.68 9.64 5.82
CA ALA A 18 0.24 9.54 6.01
C ALA A 18 -0.10 8.45 7.04
N ILE A 19 0.52 7.28 6.94
CA ILE A 19 0.37 6.17 7.90
C ILE A 19 0.88 6.56 9.29
N LYS A 20 1.99 7.30 9.38
CA LYS A 20 2.52 7.78 10.67
C LYS A 20 1.56 8.76 11.35
N MET A 21 0.90 9.62 10.58
CA MET A 21 -0.07 10.59 11.09
C MET A 21 -1.40 9.93 11.44
N GLU A 22 -1.86 9.01 10.59
CA GLU A 22 -3.12 8.29 10.73
C GLU A 22 -2.91 6.78 10.48
N PRO A 23 -2.55 6.01 11.53
CA PRO A 23 -2.25 4.58 11.39
C PRO A 23 -3.43 3.72 10.95
N GLU A 24 -4.65 4.23 10.99
CA GLU A 24 -5.85 3.52 10.55
C GLU A 24 -6.37 4.01 9.19
N LEU A 25 -5.62 4.86 8.49
CA LEU A 25 -5.96 5.34 7.15
C LEU A 25 -5.76 4.22 6.11
N LEU A 26 -6.77 3.36 5.96
CA LEU A 26 -6.71 2.16 5.10
C LEU A 26 -6.36 2.48 3.64
N ASP A 27 -6.78 3.65 3.14
CA ASP A 27 -6.45 4.10 1.78
C ASP A 27 -4.94 4.28 1.56
N ALA A 28 -4.20 4.72 2.59
CA ALA A 28 -2.74 4.84 2.50
C ALA A 28 -2.07 3.46 2.36
N TYR A 29 -2.55 2.46 3.10
CA TYR A 29 -2.10 1.08 2.94
C TYR A 29 -2.48 0.52 1.57
N TRP A 30 -3.66 0.84 1.04
CA TRP A 30 -4.10 0.41 -0.29
C TRP A 30 -3.21 0.98 -1.40
N HIS A 31 -2.92 2.27 -1.36
CA HIS A 31 -2.03 2.92 -2.32
C HIS A 31 -0.59 2.42 -2.20
N ARG A 32 -0.11 2.13 -0.99
CA ARG A 32 1.24 1.59 -0.76
C ARG A 32 1.36 0.13 -1.23
N HIS A 33 0.31 -0.67 -1.08
CA HIS A 33 0.20 -1.99 -1.70
C HIS A 33 0.42 -1.92 -3.22
N LEU A 34 -0.31 -1.04 -3.92
CA LEU A 34 -0.18 -0.89 -5.39
C LEU A 34 1.24 -0.46 -5.77
N LEU A 35 1.84 0.44 -4.97
CA LEU A 35 3.21 0.90 -5.17
C LEU A 35 4.22 -0.24 -5.02
N TYR A 36 4.05 -1.10 -4.01
CA TYR A 36 4.88 -2.27 -3.80
C TYR A 36 4.76 -3.31 -4.92
N ILE A 37 3.56 -3.49 -5.49
CA ILE A 37 3.40 -4.33 -6.69
C ILE A 37 4.21 -3.76 -7.87
N LEU A 38 4.17 -2.44 -8.10
CA LEU A 38 4.94 -1.78 -9.16
C LEU A 38 6.47 -1.89 -8.95
N GLN A 39 6.91 -2.11 -7.71
CA GLN A 39 8.31 -2.28 -7.33
C GLN A 39 8.72 -3.78 -7.21
N ASP A 40 7.83 -4.72 -7.56
CA ASP A 40 8.01 -6.17 -7.37
C ASP A 40 8.23 -6.61 -5.90
N ARG A 41 7.80 -5.78 -4.94
CA ARG A 41 7.88 -6.03 -3.49
C ARG A 41 6.63 -6.76 -2.99
N LYS A 42 6.38 -7.96 -3.53
CA LYS A 42 5.15 -8.73 -3.26
C LYS A 42 4.87 -9.00 -1.78
N LYS A 43 5.91 -9.32 -0.99
CA LYS A 43 5.75 -9.57 0.45
C LYS A 43 5.18 -8.35 1.19
N ALA A 44 5.77 -7.17 0.96
CA ALA A 44 5.32 -5.93 1.58
C ALA A 44 3.91 -5.53 1.10
N ALA A 45 3.58 -5.79 -0.16
CA ALA A 45 2.22 -5.60 -0.68
C ALA A 45 1.19 -6.49 0.05
N ILE A 46 1.53 -7.74 0.35
CA ILE A 46 0.66 -8.67 1.09
C ILE A 46 0.50 -8.21 2.55
N ASP A 47 1.56 -7.69 3.18
CA ASP A 47 1.48 -7.15 4.54
C ASP A 47 0.49 -5.99 4.64
N ASP A 48 0.50 -5.06 3.68
CA ASP A 48 -0.47 -3.96 3.61
C ASP A 48 -1.90 -4.47 3.38
N LEU A 49 -2.11 -5.45 2.50
CA LEU A 49 -3.43 -6.08 2.27
C LEU A 49 -3.95 -6.78 3.53
N ASN A 50 -3.09 -7.51 4.24
CA ASN A 50 -3.45 -8.17 5.49
C ASN A 50 -3.86 -7.17 6.56
N PHE A 51 -3.18 -6.02 6.65
CA PHE A 51 -3.58 -4.95 7.55
C PHE A 51 -4.98 -4.41 7.21
N ILE A 52 -5.24 -4.12 5.92
CA ILE A 52 -6.56 -3.64 5.47
C ILE A 52 -7.65 -4.65 5.82
N LEU A 53 -7.45 -5.94 5.53
CA LEU A 53 -8.43 -6.98 5.80
C LEU A 53 -8.63 -7.25 7.30
N LYS A 54 -7.60 -7.06 8.12
CA LYS A 54 -7.73 -7.14 9.58
C LYS A 54 -8.64 -6.03 10.13
N LYS A 55 -8.58 -4.83 9.56
CA LYS A 55 -9.38 -3.66 9.97
C LYS A 55 -10.78 -3.64 9.34
N ASN A 56 -10.86 -3.99 8.06
CA ASN A 56 -12.10 -4.12 7.30
C ASN A 56 -12.08 -5.42 6.48
N LYS A 57 -12.65 -6.48 7.06
CA LYS A 57 -12.72 -7.82 6.45
C LYS A 57 -13.48 -7.83 5.11
N HIS A 58 -14.34 -6.84 4.86
CA HIS A 58 -15.15 -6.72 3.65
C HIS A 58 -14.61 -5.67 2.68
N HIS A 59 -13.35 -5.26 2.84
CA HIS A 59 -12.73 -4.31 1.92
C HIS A 59 -12.58 -4.94 0.53
N SER A 60 -13.50 -4.60 -0.38
CA SER A 60 -13.64 -5.28 -1.67
C SER A 60 -12.38 -5.22 -2.55
N GLY A 61 -11.64 -4.09 -2.52
CA GLY A 61 -10.36 -3.95 -3.22
C GLY A 61 -9.33 -4.97 -2.75
N ALA A 62 -8.98 -4.91 -1.45
CA ALA A 62 -8.04 -5.83 -0.84
C ALA A 62 -8.42 -7.31 -0.97
N TYR A 63 -9.70 -7.67 -0.83
CA TYR A 63 -10.15 -9.05 -1.01
C TYR A 63 -9.90 -9.56 -2.42
N ARG A 64 -10.22 -8.74 -3.45
CA ARG A 64 -9.95 -9.09 -4.85
C ARG A 64 -8.45 -9.17 -5.16
N SER A 65 -7.62 -8.33 -4.53
CA SER A 65 -6.16 -8.37 -4.73
C SER A 65 -5.47 -9.59 -4.12
N MET A 66 -6.14 -10.31 -3.20
CA MET A 66 -5.61 -11.52 -2.55
C MET A 66 -6.03 -12.82 -3.25
N ALA A 67 -7.04 -12.76 -4.13
CA ALA A 67 -7.57 -13.91 -4.89
C ALA A 67 -6.79 -14.13 -6.19
#